data_AF-A0A0B6ZGS4-F1
#
_entry.id   AF-A0A0B6ZGS4-F1
#
_cell.length_a   1.000
_cell.length_b   1.000
_cell.length_c   1.000
_cell.angle_alpha   90.00
_cell.angle_beta   90.00
_cell.angle_gamma   90.00
#
_symmetry.space_group_name_H-M   'P 1'
#
loop_
_entity.id
_entity.type
_entity.pdbx_description
1 polymer ?
#
loop_
_entity_poly.entity_id
_entity_poly.type
_entity_poly.pdbx_seq_one_letter_code
_entity_poly.pdbx_strand_id
1 'polypeptide(L)'
;HVTVLLWPALGYILLFSVLPHKELRFIIYTFPVFNTVVACALSTLWLNKGKSVWKKLLAVGSSCLLLANVVITSGFLYIAHHNYPGGEAIRVIHQLEQDNPHVHVHIDVFTAQSGVTRFT
;
A
#
# COMPACT_ATOMS: atom_id res chain seq x y z
N HIS A 1 1.29 -24.46 9.27
CA HIS A 1 2.57 -24.29 8.55
C HIS A 1 2.95 -22.82 8.36
N VAL A 2 2.06 -21.93 7.89
CA VAL A 2 2.38 -20.50 7.65
C VAL A 2 2.71 -19.71 8.92
N THR A 3 2.21 -20.13 10.09
CA THR A 3 2.50 -19.51 11.39
C THR A 3 3.97 -19.57 11.80
N VAL A 4 4.77 -20.49 11.24
CA VAL A 4 6.22 -20.55 11.50
C VAL A 4 6.94 -19.31 10.98
N LEU A 5 6.41 -18.66 9.94
CA LEU A 5 6.97 -17.42 9.37
C LEU A 5 6.72 -16.20 10.28
N LEU A 6 5.76 -16.29 11.20
CA LEU A 6 5.40 -15.18 12.09
C LEU A 6 6.49 -14.93 13.15
N TRP A 7 7.13 -15.99 13.65
CA TRP A 7 8.11 -15.87 14.74
C TRP A 7 9.37 -15.09 14.33
N PRO A 8 10.03 -15.37 13.18
CA PRO A 8 11.14 -14.56 12.72
C PRO A 8 10.76 -13.09 12.47
N ALA A 9 9.58 -12.83 11.92
CA ALA A 9 9.11 -11.47 11.65
C ALA A 9 8.88 -10.67 12.94
N LEU A 10 8.29 -11.29 13.98
CA LEU A 10 8.15 -10.67 15.29
C LEU A 10 9.49 -10.45 15.97
N GLY A 11 10.39 -11.44 15.95
CA GLY A 11 11.73 -11.31 16.50
C GLY A 11 12.51 -10.17 15.82
N TYR A 12 12.41 -10.06 14.50
CA TYR A 12 12.99 -8.96 13.74
C TYR A 12 12.47 -7.60 14.21
N ILE A 13 11.15 -7.42 14.33
CA ILE A 13 10.57 -6.16 14.80
C ILE A 13 11.01 -5.84 16.23
N LEU A 14 11.06 -6.82 17.13
CA LEU A 14 11.48 -6.63 18.51
C LEU A 14 12.93 -6.16 18.60
N LEU A 15 13.83 -6.76 17.83
CA LEU A 15 15.24 -6.32 17.78
C LEU A 15 15.35 -4.89 17.25
N PHE A 16 14.66 -4.59 16.14
CA PHE A 16 14.65 -3.23 15.57
C PHE A 16 13.87 -2.21 16.45
N SER A 17 13.07 -2.67 17.41
CA SER A 17 12.40 -1.81 18.38
C SER A 17 13.36 -1.19 19.39
N VAL A 18 14.59 -1.70 19.52
CA VAL A 18 15.64 -1.13 20.39
C VAL A 18 16.44 -0.01 19.71
N LEU A 19 16.35 0.14 18.38
CA LEU A 19 17.07 1.23 17.69
C LEU A 19 16.55 2.61 18.10
N PRO A 20 17.43 3.58 18.42
CA PRO A 20 17.01 4.93 18.78
C PRO A 20 16.39 5.70 17.60
N HIS A 21 16.82 5.39 16.38
CA HIS A 21 16.26 5.97 15.16
C HIS A 21 15.16 5.06 14.57
N LYS A 22 13.97 5.62 14.33
CA LYS A 22 12.81 4.89 13.81
C LYS A 22 12.49 5.32 12.39
N GLU A 23 12.59 4.37 11.46
CA GLU A 23 12.17 4.58 10.07
C GLU A 23 11.41 3.35 9.57
N LEU A 24 10.38 3.58 8.76
CA LEU A 24 9.55 2.51 8.21
C LEU A 24 10.36 1.49 7.40
N ARG A 25 11.41 1.94 6.71
CA ARG A 25 12.28 1.09 5.89
C ARG A 25 12.92 -0.06 6.66
N PHE A 26 13.06 0.06 7.98
CA PHE A 26 13.63 -0.99 8.81
C PHE A 26 12.67 -2.16 9.05
N ILE A 27 11.36 -1.98 8.89
CA ILE A 27 10.38 -3.05 9.17
C ILE A 27 9.51 -3.42 7.97
N ILE A 28 9.61 -2.69 6.86
CA ILE A 28 8.74 -2.85 5.68
C ILE A 28 8.73 -4.28 5.11
N TYR A 29 9.83 -5.02 5.26
CA TYR A 29 9.96 -6.41 4.79
C TYR A 29 9.12 -7.41 5.58
N THR A 30 8.63 -7.05 6.76
CA THR A 30 7.74 -7.90 7.56
C THR A 30 6.29 -7.87 7.10
N PHE A 31 5.89 -6.83 6.36
CA PHE A 31 4.50 -6.63 5.95
C PHE A 31 3.99 -7.75 5.01
N PRO A 32 4.73 -8.17 3.97
CA PRO A 32 4.29 -9.30 3.14
C PRO A 32 4.13 -10.60 3.94
N VAL A 33 4.98 -10.83 4.95
CA VAL A 33 4.91 -12.02 5.80
C VAL A 33 3.62 -12.01 6.63
N PHE A 34 3.32 -10.90 7.32
CA PHE A 34 2.08 -10.79 8.09
C PHE A 34 0.84 -10.87 7.22
N ASN A 35 0.82 -10.21 6.07
CA ASN A 35 -0.30 -10.29 5.14
C ASN A 35 -0.56 -11.73 4.69
N THR A 36 0.50 -12.49 4.40
CA THR A 36 0.37 -13.91 4.03
C THR A 36 -0.21 -14.75 5.16
N VAL A 37 0.28 -14.57 6.39
CA VAL A 37 -0.23 -15.30 7.57
C VAL A 37 -1.70 -14.98 7.80
N VAL A 38 -2.09 -13.69 7.77
CA VAL A 38 -3.47 -13.25 7.95
C VAL A 38 -4.37 -13.76 6.82
N ALA A 39 -3.92 -13.72 5.56
CA ALA A 39 -4.69 -14.23 4.43
C ALA A 39 -5.00 -15.73 4.58
N CYS A 40 -4.02 -16.54 4.99
CA CYS A 40 -4.25 -17.96 5.26
C CYS A 40 -5.23 -18.20 6.42
N ALA A 41 -5.13 -17.39 7.49
CA ALA A 41 -6.06 -17.45 8.62
C ALA A 41 -7.49 -17.10 8.21
N LEU A 42 -7.67 -16.03 7.44
CA LEU A 42 -8.97 -15.60 6.90
C LEU A 42 -9.56 -16.63 5.93
N SER A 43 -8.75 -17.22 5.06
CA SER A 43 -9.18 -18.30 4.16
C SER A 43 -9.69 -19.51 4.95
N THR A 44 -8.95 -19.93 5.97
CA THR A 44 -9.36 -21.03 6.86
C THR A 44 -10.65 -20.70 7.62
N LEU A 45 -10.79 -19.46 8.08
CA LEU A 45 -11.99 -18.98 8.76
C LEU A 45 -13.22 -18.98 7.82
N TRP A 46 -13.03 -18.52 6.57
CA TRP A 46 -14.09 -18.48 5.55
C TRP A 46 -14.57 -19.87 5.13
N LEU A 47 -13.66 -20.83 4.99
CA LEU A 47 -14.00 -22.23 4.70
C LEU A 47 -14.76 -22.87 5.86
N ASN A 48 -14.38 -22.55 7.10
CA ASN A 48 -15.00 -23.10 8.31
C ASN A 48 -16.22 -22.30 8.81
N LYS A 49 -16.73 -21.32 8.04
CA LYS A 49 -17.81 -20.42 8.46
C LYS A 49 -19.11 -21.15 8.85
N GLY A 50 -19.40 -22.29 8.24
CA GLY A 50 -20.63 -23.06 8.49
C GLY A 50 -20.64 -23.83 9.81
N LYS A 51 -19.50 -23.98 10.49
CA LYS A 51 -19.38 -24.83 11.70
C LYS A 51 -19.90 -24.17 12.98
N SER A 52 -20.04 -22.85 13.00
CA SER A 52 -20.50 -22.10 14.17
C SER A 52 -20.97 -20.72 13.77
N VAL A 53 -22.03 -20.22 14.40
CA VAL A 53 -22.53 -18.85 14.21
C VAL A 53 -21.43 -17.82 14.48
N TRP A 54 -20.57 -18.05 15.48
CA TRP A 54 -19.42 -17.18 15.77
C TRP A 54 -18.42 -17.14 14.62
N LYS A 55 -18.08 -18.29 14.03
CA LYS A 55 -17.17 -18.36 12.88
C LYS A 55 -17.78 -17.70 11.65
N LYS A 56 -19.10 -17.85 11.45
CA LYS A 56 -19.83 -17.15 10.39
C LYS A 56 -19.76 -15.63 10.57
N LEU A 57 -20.03 -15.14 11.78
CA LEU A 57 -19.94 -13.72 12.12
C LEU A 57 -18.53 -13.16 11.87
N LEU A 58 -17.49 -13.86 12.35
CA LEU A 58 -16.10 -13.45 12.14
C LEU A 58 -15.68 -13.49 10.66
N ALA A 59 -16.15 -14.48 9.89
CA ALA A 59 -15.85 -14.58 8.47
C ALA A 59 -16.51 -13.45 7.66
N VAL A 60 -17.77 -13.12 7.95
CA VAL A 60 -18.47 -11.99 7.32
C VAL A 60 -17.87 -10.68 7.77
N GLY A 61 -17.64 -10.50 9.07
CA GLY A 61 -17.02 -9.29 9.64
C GLY A 61 -15.65 -8.99 9.05
N SER A 62 -14.78 -9.98 8.92
CA SER A 62 -13.46 -9.80 8.29
C SER A 62 -13.56 -9.46 6.80
N SER A 63 -14.53 -10.04 6.08
CA SER A 63 -14.79 -9.68 4.68
C SER A 63 -15.29 -8.24 4.54
N CYS A 64 -16.19 -7.80 5.41
CA CYS A 64 -16.65 -6.41 5.46
C CYS A 64 -15.51 -5.44 5.78
N LEU A 65 -14.62 -5.79 6.72
CA LEU A 65 -13.46 -4.97 7.06
C LEU A 65 -12.48 -4.85 5.88
N LEU A 66 -12.25 -5.93 5.13
CA LEU A 66 -11.43 -5.87 3.91
C LEU A 66 -12.04 -4.95 2.86
N LEU A 67 -13.35 -5.05 2.61
CA LEU A 67 -14.05 -4.16 1.67
C LEU A 67 -13.99 -2.70 2.12
N ALA A 68 -14.25 -2.44 3.41
CA ALA A 68 -14.14 -1.10 3.98
C ALA A 68 -12.73 -0.55 3.85
N ASN A 69 -11.71 -1.38 4.08
CA ASN A 69 -10.31 -0.99 3.92
C ASN A 69 -10.00 -0.57 2.47
N VAL A 70 -10.44 -1.34 1.47
CA VAL A 70 -10.27 -0.96 0.05
C VAL A 70 -10.95 0.38 -0.23
N VAL A 71 -12.21 0.56 0.18
CA VAL A 71 -12.95 1.82 -0.06
C VAL A 71 -12.24 3.02 0.57
N ILE A 72 -11.83 2.90 1.84
CA ILE A 72 -11.15 3.98 2.56
C ILE A 72 -9.79 4.28 1.92
N THR A 73 -9.00 3.25 1.61
CA THR A 73 -7.68 3.41 0.98
C THR A 73 -7.79 4.01 -0.42
N SER A 74 -8.77 3.61 -1.23
CA SER A 74 -9.06 4.23 -2.52
C SER A 74 -9.48 5.70 -2.38
N GLY A 75 -10.29 6.02 -1.36
CA GLY A 75 -10.64 7.41 -1.05
C GLY A 75 -9.43 8.26 -0.67
N PHE A 76 -8.55 7.75 0.19
CA PHE A 76 -7.29 8.42 0.52
C PHE A 76 -6.36 8.55 -0.68
N LEU A 77 -6.28 7.53 -1.54
CA LEU A 77 -5.50 7.59 -2.78
C LEU A 77 -6.03 8.66 -3.72
N TYR A 78 -7.35 8.76 -3.88
CA TYR A 78 -7.98 9.80 -4.71
C TYR A 78 -7.66 11.21 -4.20
N ILE A 79 -7.75 11.43 -2.89
CA ILE A 79 -7.39 12.71 -2.29
C ILE A 79 -5.89 12.97 -2.45
N ALA A 80 -5.04 11.98 -2.15
CA ALA A 80 -3.59 12.09 -2.24
C ALA A 80 -3.10 12.40 -3.65
N HIS A 81 -3.77 11.89 -4.69
CA HIS A 81 -3.47 12.19 -6.09
C HIS A 81 -3.45 13.71 -6.37
N HIS A 82 -4.34 14.48 -5.75
CA HIS A 82 -4.40 15.94 -5.91
C HIS A 82 -3.17 16.67 -5.31
N ASN A 83 -2.41 16.01 -4.44
CA ASN A 83 -1.17 16.56 -3.87
C ASN A 83 0.03 16.44 -4.83
N TYR A 84 -0.15 15.88 -6.03
CA TYR A 84 0.91 15.68 -7.03
C TYR A 84 0.64 16.45 -8.34
N PRO A 85 0.50 17.80 -8.30
CA PRO A 85 0.22 18.62 -9.49
C PRO A 85 1.35 18.63 -10.52
N GLY A 86 2.60 18.34 -10.13
CA GLY A 86 3.72 18.26 -11.05
C GLY A 86 3.56 17.16 -12.09
N GLY A 87 3.01 16.01 -11.70
CA GLY A 87 2.69 14.92 -12.63
C GLY A 87 1.65 15.32 -13.67
N GLU A 88 0.59 16.02 -13.24
CA GLU A 88 -0.45 16.52 -14.14
C GLU A 88 0.10 17.58 -15.11
N ALA A 89 0.97 18.48 -14.65
CA ALA A 89 1.58 19.50 -15.49
C ALA A 89 2.39 18.89 -16.65
N ILE A 90 3.17 17.84 -16.39
CA ILE A 90 3.92 17.13 -17.43
C ILE A 90 3.00 16.41 -18.41
N ARG A 91 1.91 15.80 -17.94
CA ARG A 91 0.90 15.18 -18.81
C ARG A 91 0.32 16.19 -19.80
N VAL A 92 -0.03 17.38 -19.30
CA VAL A 92 -0.55 18.47 -20.13
C VAL A 92 0.48 18.95 -21.15
N ILE A 93 1.74 19.12 -20.75
CA ILE A 93 2.83 19.48 -21.68
C ILE A 93 2.98 18.42 -22.77
N HIS A 94 2.96 17.12 -22.41
CA HIS A 94 3.07 16.03 -23.38
C HIS A 94 1.91 16.03 -24.38
N GLN A 95 0.70 16.40 -23.95
CA GLN A 95 -0.47 16.56 -24.83
C GLN A 95 -0.38 17.78 -25.74
N LEU A 96 0.18 18.90 -25.26
CA LEU A 96 0.31 20.13 -26.03
C LEU A 96 1.45 20.07 -27.06
N GLU A 97 2.53 19.36 -26.74
CA GLU A 97 3.75 19.30 -27.54
C GLU A 97 3.91 17.95 -28.28
N GLN A 98 2.82 17.24 -28.58
CA GLN A 98 2.86 15.92 -29.24
C GLN A 98 3.63 15.92 -30.56
N ASP A 99 3.55 17.03 -31.32
CA ASP A 99 4.16 17.17 -32.65
C ASP A 99 5.62 17.66 -32.60
N ASN A 100 6.12 18.04 -31.42
CA ASN A 100 7.47 18.58 -31.23
C ASN A 100 8.35 17.59 -30.45
N PRO A 101 9.13 16.74 -31.13
CA PRO A 101 9.98 15.76 -30.46
C PRO A 101 11.16 16.35 -29.68
N HIS A 102 11.44 17.65 -29.83
CA HIS A 102 12.61 18.32 -29.24
C HIS A 102 12.21 19.49 -28.34
N VAL A 103 11.50 19.19 -27.25
CA VAL A 103 11.13 20.17 -26.22
C VAL A 103 12.01 19.98 -24.98
N HIS A 104 12.59 21.08 -24.51
CA HIS A 104 13.33 21.12 -23.26
C HIS A 104 12.43 21.73 -22.18
N VAL A 105 12.08 20.93 -21.16
CA VAL A 105 11.29 21.38 -20.01
C VAL A 105 12.19 21.48 -18.79
N HIS A 106 12.22 22.64 -18.14
CA HIS A 106 12.88 22.80 -16.85
C HIS A 106 11.95 22.29 -15.74
N ILE A 107 12.45 21.37 -14.92
CA ILE A 107 11.74 20.85 -13.76
C ILE A 107 12.43 21.40 -12.51
N ASP A 108 11.70 22.23 -11.75
CA ASP A 108 12.20 22.76 -10.49
C ASP A 108 12.04 21.73 -9.35
N VAL A 109 12.59 22.06 -8.17
CA VAL A 109 12.60 21.14 -7.01
C VAL A 109 11.18 20.76 -6.57
N PHE A 110 10.25 21.72 -6.54
CA PHE A 110 8.89 21.48 -6.09
C PHE A 110 8.11 20.60 -7.07
N THR A 111 8.29 20.82 -8.37
CA THR A 111 7.66 20.03 -9.43
C THR A 111 8.22 18.60 -9.44
N ALA A 112 9.54 18.44 -9.22
CA ALA A 112 10.18 17.13 -9.03
C ALA A 112 9.65 16.35 -7.81
N GLN A 113 9.31 17.04 -6.72
CA GLN A 113 8.75 16.44 -5.51
C GLN A 113 7.24 16.14 -5.59
N SER A 114 6.53 16.79 -6.53
CA SER A 114 5.08 16.68 -6.71
C SER A 114 4.68 15.80 -7.89
N GLY A 115 5.48 14.77 -8.19
CA GLY A 115 5.05 13.66 -9.04
C GLY A 115 5.44 13.75 -10.51
N VAL A 116 6.35 14.67 -10.88
CA VAL A 116 6.98 14.62 -12.20
C VAL A 116 7.78 13.33 -12.35
N THR A 117 7.52 12.62 -13.44
CA THR A 117 8.33 11.50 -13.90
C THR A 117 8.44 11.53 -15.41
N ARG A 118 9.49 10.92 -15.95
CA ARG A 118 9.75 10.82 -17.40
C ARG A 118 8.66 10.04 -18.15
N PHE A 119 7.86 9.26 -17.43
CA PHE A 119 6.85 8.35 -17.99
C PHE A 119 5.41 8.86 -17.88
N THR A 120 5.20 10.08 -17.40
CA THR A 120 3.89 10.77 -17.40
C THR A 120 3.81 11.69 -18.61
#